data_AF-A0A0F8VUX1-F1
#
_entry.id   AF-A0A0F8VUX1-F1
#
_cell.length_a   1.000
_cell.length_b   1.000
_cell.length_c   1.000
_cell.angle_alpha   90.00
_cell.angle_beta   90.00
_cell.angle_gamma   90.00
#
_symmetry.space_group_name_H-M   'P 1'
#
loop_
_entity.id
_entity.type
_entity.pdbx_description
1 polymer ?
#
loop_
_entity_poly.entity_id
_entity_poly.type
_entity_poly.pdbx_seq_one_letter_code
_entity_poly.pdbx_strand_id
1 'polypeptide(L)' 'MKQTVLRSLPGLSGFHMVGQWTMPFSGTVMAALSGRQLIQLMCKRSCRPFVTSTP' A
#
# COMPACT_ATOMS: atom_id res chain seq x y z
N MET A 1 -16.84 -10.89 8.52
CA MET A 1 -15.70 -10.21 9.18
C MET A 1 -15.00 -9.34 8.15
N LYS A 2 -14.99 -8.02 8.34
CA LYS A 2 -14.25 -7.11 7.46
C LYS A 2 -12.76 -7.29 7.80
N GLN A 3 -12.04 -8.11 7.04
CA GLN A 3 -10.57 -8.18 7.14
C GLN A 3 -10.01 -6.84 6.66
N THR A 4 -9.91 -5.88 7.56
CA THR A 4 -9.03 -4.74 7.37
C THR A 4 -7.63 -5.33 7.45
N VAL A 5 -7.02 -5.63 6.30
CA VAL A 5 -5.58 -5.88 6.25
C VAL A 5 -4.96 -4.66 6.90
N LEU A 6 -4.43 -4.83 8.12
CA LEU A 6 -3.80 -3.78 8.90
C LEU A 6 -2.50 -3.43 8.16
N ARG A 7 -2.61 -2.63 7.10
CA ARG A 7 -1.45 -2.00 6.48
C ARG A 7 -0.83 -0.97 7.41
N SER A 8 -1.41 -0.71 8.59
CA SER A 8 -0.88 0.18 9.62
C SER A 8 -0.62 -0.60 10.91
N LEU A 9 0.48 -0.31 11.59
CA LEU A 9 0.75 -0.84 12.92
C LEU A 9 -0.01 -0.02 13.98
N PRO A 10 -0.69 -0.67 14.95
CA PRO A 10 -1.28 0.03 16.07
C PRO A 10 -0.18 0.74 16.87
N GLY A 11 -0.40 2.02 17.19
CA GLY A 11 0.59 2.83 17.91
C GLY A 11 1.66 3.51 17.04
N LEU A 12 1.69 3.28 15.73
CA LEU A 12 2.63 3.92 14.82
C LEU A 12 1.91 4.68 13.69
N SER A 13 1.77 5.99 13.88
CA SER A 13 1.14 6.87 12.87
C SER A 13 2.03 7.01 11.65
N GLY A 14 1.42 6.94 10.45
CA GLY A 14 2.12 7.15 9.19
C GLY A 14 2.99 5.99 8.71
N PHE A 15 3.00 4.86 9.42
CA PHE A 15 3.70 3.66 8.98
C PHE A 15 2.76 2.73 8.20
N HIS A 16 3.12 2.44 6.95
CA HIS A 16 2.32 1.63 6.05
C HIS A 16 3.10 0.43 5.53
N MET A 17 2.58 -0.77 5.74
CA MET A 17 3.17 -2.03 5.30
C MET A 17 2.68 -2.38 3.89
N VAL A 18 3.63 -2.76 3.04
CA VAL A 18 3.39 -3.28 1.68
C VAL A 18 4.28 -4.50 1.42
N GLY A 19 3.93 -5.31 0.41
CA GLY A 19 4.75 -6.44 -0.03
C GLY A 19 4.20 -7.81 0.35
N GLN A 20 4.91 -8.88 -0.04
CA GLN A 20 4.42 -10.26 0.14
C GLN A 20 4.24 -10.68 1.60
N TRP A 21 4.98 -10.06 2.52
CA TRP A 21 4.94 -10.38 3.96
C TRP A 21 3.76 -9.72 4.69
N THR A 22 2.99 -8.88 3.99
CA THR A 22 1.88 -8.13 4.57
C THR A 22 0.53 -8.80 4.37
N MET A 23 0.45 -9.73 3.43
CA MET A 23 -0.76 -10.45 3.09
C MET A 23 -0.39 -11.88 2.67
N PRO A 24 -0.99 -12.91 3.30
CA PRO A 24 -0.70 -14.28 2.92
C PRO A 24 -1.04 -14.51 1.45
N PHE A 25 -0.22 -15.32 0.76
CA PHE A 25 -0.37 -15.67 -0.66
C PHE A 25 -0.26 -14.50 -1.66
N SER A 26 0.35 -13.38 -1.26
CA SER A 26 0.47 -12.18 -2.09
C SER A 26 1.43 -12.37 -3.30
N GLY A 27 2.56 -13.07 -3.17
CA GLY A 27 3.50 -13.21 -4.30
C GLY A 27 4.03 -11.87 -4.85
N THR A 28 4.89 -11.91 -5.87
CA THR A 28 5.62 -10.72 -6.35
C THR A 28 4.71 -9.67 -6.97
N VAL A 29 3.70 -10.08 -7.75
CA VAL A 29 2.79 -9.16 -8.43
C VAL A 29 1.96 -8.37 -7.42
N MET A 30 1.35 -9.04 -6.42
CA MET A 30 0.58 -8.32 -5.42
C MET A 30 1.47 -7.50 -4.48
N ALA A 31 2.72 -7.93 -4.24
CA ALA A 31 3.69 -7.10 -3.53
C ALA A 31 3.88 -5.75 -4.24
N ALA A 32 4.13 -5.74 -5.55
CA ALA A 32 4.27 -4.52 -6.34
C ALA A 32 2.98 -3.68 -6.37
N LEU A 33 1.83 -4.33 -6.59
CA LEU A 33 0.53 -3.65 -6.61
C LEU A 33 0.17 -3.02 -5.26
N SER A 34 0.52 -3.68 -4.15
CA SER A 34 0.29 -3.14 -2.81
C SER A 34 1.07 -1.84 -2.57
N GLY A 35 2.30 -1.75 -3.06
CA GLY A 35 3.12 -0.55 -3.08
C GLY A 35 2.50 0.56 -3.93
N ARG A 36 2.15 0.25 -5.18
CA ARG A 36 1.49 1.21 -6.09
C ARG A 36 0.24 1.81 -5.48
N GLN A 37 -0.62 0.98 -4.89
CA GLN A 37 -1.85 1.42 -4.24
C GLN A 37 -1.56 2.34 -3.05
N LEU A 38 -0.53 2.07 -2.25
CA LEU A 38 -0.14 2.93 -1.14
C LEU A 38 0.26 4.32 -1.65
N ILE A 39 1.11 4.39 -2.68
CA ILE A 39 1.52 5.68 -3.26
C ILE A 39 0.31 6.45 -3.79
N GLN A 40 -0.62 5.80 -4.50
CA GLN A 40 -1.86 6.43 -4.96
C GLN A 40 -2.68 7.04 -3.81
N LEU A 41 -2.80 6.33 -2.69
CA LEU A 41 -3.49 6.83 -1.50
C LEU A 41 -2.77 8.03 -0.88
N MET A 42 -1.44 8.02 -0.84
CA MET A 42 -0.64 9.13 -0.33
C MET A 42 -0.74 10.38 -1.23
N CYS A 43 -0.70 10.20 -2.55
CA CYS A 43 -0.92 11.27 -3.52
C CYS A 43 -2.31 11.92 -3.30
N LYS A 44 -3.35 11.09 -3.18
CA LYS A 44 -4.72 11.57 -2.90
C LYS A 44 -4.81 12.35 -1.58
N ARG A 45 -4.16 11.86 -0.51
CA ARG A 45 -4.10 12.57 0.78
C ARG A 45 -3.33 13.89 0.72
N SER A 46 -2.34 13.97 -0.16
CA SER A 46 -1.50 15.16 -0.35
C SER A 46 -2.05 16.13 -1.40
N CYS A 47 -3.26 15.86 -1.94
CA CYS A 47 -3.85 16.62 -3.06
C CYS A 47 -2.92 16.74 -4.28
N ARG A 48 -2.09 15.71 -4.52
CA ARG A 48 -1.18 15.64 -5.68
C ARG A 48 -1.66 14.57 -6.66
N PRO A 49 -1.55 14.79 -7.98
CA PRO A 49 -1.84 13.75 -8.95
C PRO A 49 -0.83 12.61 -8.81
N PHE A 50 -1.31 11.37 -8.93
CA PHE A 50 -0.45 10.20 -9.07
C PHE A 50 -0.01 10.08 -10.53
N VAL A 51 1.30 10.16 -10.80
CA VAL A 51 1.88 10.08 -12.15
C VAL A 51 2.85 8.92 -12.22
N THR A 52 2.82 8.18 -13.33
CA THR A 52 3.77 7.09 -13.63
C THR A 52 4.29 7.27 -15.05
N SER A 53 5.58 7.08 -15.27
CA SER A 53 6.11 6.83 -16.61
C SER A 53 5.96 5.35 -16.94
N THR A 54 5.79 5.02 -18.22
CA THR A 54 6.11 3.67 -18.69
C THR A 54 7.60 3.42 -18.39
N PRO A 55 7.98 2.22 -17.92
CA PRO A 55 9.39 1.86 -17.84
C PRO A 55 10.04 1.92 -19.23
#